data_AF-A0A084EZL6-F1
#
_entry.id   AF-A0A084EZL6-F1
#
_cell.length_a   1.000
_cell.length_b   1.000
_cell.length_c   1.000
_cell.angle_alpha   90.00
_cell.angle_beta   90.00
_cell.angle_gamma   90.00
#
_symmetry.space_group_name_H-M   'P 1'
#
loop_
_entity.id
_entity.type
_entity.pdbx_description
1 polymer ?
#
loop_
_entity_poly.entity_id
_entity_poly.type
_entity_poly.pdbx_seq_one_letter_code
_entity_poly.pdbx_strand_id
1 'polypeptide(L)'
;MKTKKTFQKRLLASVFGAVALAGVVGAVAASCTDTKPGQVNLQQTQAIASTESNSQQAAVKEDYQLVQTDANSFFRTAMTDPYKTFEMLAENLDKVGYKIEDHAPLKDKGYKTFKEYAQAVNTKIKDYVKAVANLPRIKELRNKNTTVLYAETTQGLNASDASKLDLYYYQQPTLFPILYANPDSPTPGFGLHFPKPNSHNADKWFDSWYGIGAAQNNSATDNTWRTGLYEGFSGTADYVFYNYNSNNLLGDTTKEDFEKFFKESIKNDKVIPVDFQFDYASIWGPVGTLYFVDAYAKRLGVTQADLDTIKDKKPEIPQTQEYLRIKGSDKKLAVHFYNLWDHMVMLGIQPDYSNKNSKKGRYQKVAGVFEGYIKDLSKTDFETLDSPDQAKITSANLYAYATNESHWNRTIKPLVKVDGDAASASKPDVKGVFTQRGDNDLTTSPFTQYFYDRKTNTLHKVVGKPSETGKGKGKKFVNWGDQPAS
;
A
#
# COMPACT_ATOMS: atom_id res chain seq x y z
N MET A 1 -53.01 -31.27 63.53
CA MET A 1 -52.13 -31.43 62.35
C MET A 1 -50.70 -31.07 62.73
N LYS A 2 -49.80 -32.06 62.63
CA LYS A 2 -48.32 -32.07 62.58
C LYS A 2 -47.57 -30.80 63.04
N THR A 3 -47.05 -30.77 64.28
CA THR A 3 -45.65 -31.04 64.73
C THR A 3 -44.62 -29.96 64.37
N LYS A 4 -44.15 -29.16 65.37
CA LYS A 4 -42.83 -29.22 66.08
C LYS A 4 -41.68 -28.55 65.29
N LYS A 5 -40.71 -27.79 65.83
CA LYS A 5 -40.40 -27.26 67.18
C LYS A 5 -39.09 -26.41 67.07
N THR A 6 -38.97 -25.36 67.91
CA THR A 6 -37.74 -24.80 68.60
C THR A 6 -36.59 -24.13 67.80
N PHE A 7 -36.24 -22.85 68.07
CA PHE A 7 -35.35 -22.27 69.15
C PHE A 7 -33.85 -22.59 68.92
N GLN A 8 -32.82 -21.75 69.17
CA GLN A 8 -32.64 -20.44 69.79
C GLN A 8 -31.15 -20.00 69.64
N LYS A 9 -30.90 -18.68 69.64
CA LYS A 9 -29.79 -17.94 70.32
C LYS A 9 -28.29 -18.03 69.91
N ARG A 10 -27.72 -16.81 69.78
CA ARG A 10 -26.46 -16.27 70.39
C ARG A 10 -25.11 -16.72 69.78
N LEU A 11 -24.00 -15.96 69.72
CA LEU A 11 -23.54 -14.61 70.14
C LEU A 11 -22.02 -14.50 69.79
N LEU A 12 -21.49 -13.27 69.55
CA LEU A 12 -20.07 -12.80 69.63
C LEU A 12 -18.99 -13.48 68.74
N ALA A 13 -18.31 -12.80 67.79
CA ALA A 13 -17.32 -11.72 67.89
C ALA A 13 -15.92 -12.15 68.41
N SER A 14 -14.88 -12.03 67.56
CA SER A 14 -13.53 -11.44 67.81
C SER A 14 -12.47 -12.00 66.83
N VAL A 15 -11.93 -11.23 65.87
CA VAL A 15 -10.65 -10.44 65.83
C VAL A 15 -9.39 -11.23 65.37
N PHE A 16 -8.58 -10.56 64.51
CA PHE A 16 -7.18 -10.78 64.07
C PHE A 16 -6.96 -11.90 63.01
N GLY A 17 -6.10 -11.80 61.99
CA GLY A 17 -5.09 -10.82 61.58
C GLY A 17 -4.03 -11.54 60.72
N ALA A 18 -3.61 -10.92 59.60
CA ALA A 18 -2.33 -11.04 58.88
C ALA A 18 -1.86 -12.37 58.19
N VAL A 19 -1.69 -12.25 56.85
CA VAL A 19 -0.47 -12.52 56.03
C VAL A 19 -0.06 -13.96 55.62
N ALA A 20 0.22 -14.06 54.30
CA ALA A 20 1.22 -14.87 53.56
C ALA A 20 0.83 -16.17 52.81
N LEU A 21 0.89 -16.04 51.48
CA LEU A 21 1.65 -16.81 50.48
C LEU A 21 1.26 -18.26 50.08
N ALA A 22 1.24 -18.40 48.74
CA ALA A 22 1.58 -19.55 47.89
C ALA A 22 0.45 -20.48 47.37
N GLY A 23 0.27 -20.47 46.04
CA GLY A 23 0.42 -21.70 45.24
C GLY A 23 -0.82 -22.41 44.67
N VAL A 24 -1.23 -21.98 43.47
CA VAL A 24 -1.64 -22.76 42.27
C VAL A 24 -2.90 -23.68 42.26
N VAL A 25 -3.65 -23.50 41.16
CA VAL A 25 -4.54 -24.41 40.38
C VAL A 25 -6.06 -24.33 40.65
N GLY A 26 -6.79 -23.85 39.63
CA GLY A 26 -8.00 -24.55 39.16
C GLY A 26 -9.32 -23.77 39.09
N ALA A 27 -9.72 -23.44 37.85
CA ALA A 27 -11.09 -23.41 37.31
C ALA A 27 -12.10 -22.34 37.76
N VAL A 28 -12.24 -21.34 36.88
CA VAL A 28 -13.46 -20.80 36.25
C VAL A 28 -14.82 -21.18 36.87
N ALA A 29 -15.54 -20.16 37.36
CA ALA A 29 -16.98 -20.02 37.12
C ALA A 29 -17.35 -18.52 37.15
N ALA A 30 -17.96 -18.07 36.07
CA ALA A 30 -18.38 -16.71 35.81
C ALA A 30 -19.53 -16.25 36.72
N SER A 31 -19.60 -14.95 37.02
CA SER A 31 -20.56 -14.05 36.34
C SER A 31 -20.70 -12.70 37.05
N CYS A 32 -20.70 -11.63 36.23
CA CYS A 32 -21.26 -10.29 36.46
C CYS A 32 -20.50 -9.45 37.52
N THR A 33 -19.88 -8.31 37.24
CA THR A 33 -20.36 -7.13 36.47
C THR A 33 -19.18 -6.19 36.19
N ASP A 34 -19.38 -5.25 35.27
CA ASP A 34 -18.48 -4.17 34.79
C ASP A 34 -17.59 -4.51 33.59
N THR A 35 -18.21 -4.58 32.41
CA THR A 35 -17.49 -4.38 31.14
C THR A 35 -17.00 -2.93 31.07
N LYS A 36 -15.81 -2.69 31.60
CA LYS A 36 -14.99 -1.53 31.22
C LYS A 36 -14.82 -1.53 29.69
N PRO A 37 -14.80 -0.35 29.03
CA PRO A 37 -14.32 -0.24 27.66
C PRO A 37 -12.99 -0.99 27.56
N GLY A 38 -12.90 -1.89 26.57
CA GLY A 38 -11.84 -2.88 26.48
C GLY A 38 -10.46 -2.29 26.72
N GLN A 39 -9.67 -2.94 27.59
CA GLN A 39 -8.24 -2.68 27.63
C GLN A 39 -7.69 -2.94 26.23
N VAL A 40 -7.33 -1.86 25.54
CA VAL A 40 -6.70 -1.91 24.23
C VAL A 40 -5.42 -2.74 24.33
N ASN A 41 -5.30 -3.80 23.54
CA ASN A 41 -4.10 -4.63 23.54
C ASN A 41 -3.01 -4.04 22.63
N LEU A 42 -2.55 -2.82 22.95
CA LEU A 42 -1.44 -2.16 22.26
C LEU A 42 -0.13 -2.97 22.28
N GLN A 43 -0.02 -3.97 23.16
CA GLN A 43 1.11 -4.89 23.23
C GLN A 43 1.25 -5.74 21.95
N GLN A 44 0.18 -5.94 21.17
CA GLN A 44 0.22 -6.76 19.96
C GLN A 44 1.17 -6.17 18.91
N THR A 45 0.99 -4.90 18.53
CA THR A 45 1.86 -4.23 17.54
C THR A 45 3.31 -4.13 18.02
N GLN A 46 3.51 -3.88 19.33
CA GLN A 46 4.85 -3.86 19.93
C GLN A 46 5.54 -5.23 19.85
N ALA A 47 4.81 -6.32 20.12
CA ALA A 47 5.34 -7.67 20.14
C ALA A 47 5.67 -8.23 18.74
N ILE A 48 5.17 -7.62 17.66
CA ILE A 48 5.57 -7.97 16.29
C ILE A 48 7.00 -7.50 15.99
N ALA A 49 7.35 -6.31 16.43
CA ALA A 49 8.70 -5.79 16.32
C ALA A 49 9.60 -6.41 17.39
N SER A 50 10.76 -6.88 16.99
CA SER A 50 11.77 -7.49 17.87
C SER A 50 13.01 -6.62 18.01
N THR A 51 13.81 -6.88 19.05
CA THR A 51 15.14 -6.28 19.21
C THR A 51 16.11 -6.83 18.15
N GLU A 52 17.06 -6.00 17.71
CA GLU A 52 17.96 -6.20 16.56
C GLU A 52 18.40 -7.65 16.27
N SER A 53 18.46 -7.99 14.98
CA SER A 53 18.99 -9.26 14.50
C SER A 53 20.52 -9.27 14.58
N ASN A 54 21.08 -10.45 14.87
CA ASN A 54 22.52 -10.65 14.82
C ASN A 54 23.04 -10.53 13.37
N SER A 55 24.18 -9.86 13.20
CA SER A 55 24.85 -9.70 11.90
C SER A 55 25.55 -11.00 11.50
N GLN A 56 24.85 -11.89 10.81
CA GLN A 56 25.44 -13.06 10.14
C GLN A 56 24.76 -13.27 8.80
N GLN A 57 25.52 -13.77 7.82
CA GLN A 57 24.94 -14.14 6.53
C GLN A 57 23.94 -15.28 6.73
N ALA A 58 22.71 -15.09 6.26
CA ALA A 58 21.67 -16.11 6.39
C ALA A 58 21.99 -17.30 5.46
N ALA A 59 21.77 -18.52 5.94
CA ALA A 59 21.87 -19.70 5.09
C ALA A 59 20.62 -19.80 4.19
N VAL A 60 20.81 -20.08 2.91
CA VAL A 60 19.69 -20.39 2.01
C VAL A 60 19.25 -21.82 2.29
N LYS A 61 17.95 -22.02 2.56
CA LYS A 61 17.34 -23.33 2.79
C LYS A 61 16.32 -23.67 1.70
N GLU A 62 15.76 -24.87 1.84
CA GLU A 62 14.67 -25.36 0.99
C GLU A 62 13.52 -24.36 0.88
N ASP A 63 12.84 -24.44 -0.27
CA ASP A 63 11.73 -23.57 -0.63
C ASP A 63 10.64 -23.59 0.46
N TYR A 64 10.21 -22.41 0.90
CA TYR A 64 9.03 -22.27 1.74
C TYR A 64 7.78 -22.42 0.87
N GLN A 65 7.06 -23.52 1.08
CA GLN A 65 5.84 -23.83 0.36
C GLN A 65 4.65 -23.23 1.09
N LEU A 66 3.99 -22.25 0.47
CA LEU A 66 2.72 -21.75 0.95
C LEU A 66 1.64 -22.80 0.70
N VAL A 67 1.00 -23.26 1.77
CA VAL A 67 -0.12 -24.19 1.68
C VAL A 67 -1.39 -23.38 1.50
N GLN A 68 -2.14 -23.67 0.44
CA GLN A 68 -3.47 -23.10 0.30
C GLN A 68 -4.41 -23.72 1.32
N THR A 69 -4.73 -22.96 2.34
CA THR A 69 -5.49 -23.41 3.51
C THR A 69 -6.96 -22.95 3.48
N ASP A 70 -7.32 -22.03 2.58
CA ASP A 70 -8.70 -21.70 2.23
C ASP A 70 -8.86 -21.17 0.78
N ALA A 71 -10.10 -20.91 0.37
CA ALA A 71 -10.44 -20.48 -1.01
C ALA A 71 -9.96 -19.06 -1.35
N ASN A 72 -9.66 -18.22 -0.36
CA ASN A 72 -9.26 -16.83 -0.56
C ASN A 72 -7.74 -16.62 -0.41
N SER A 73 -7.02 -17.65 0.01
CA SER A 73 -5.57 -17.65 0.16
C SER A 73 -4.86 -17.49 -1.20
N PHE A 74 -4.18 -16.37 -1.45
CA PHE A 74 -3.46 -16.06 -2.67
C PHE A 74 -2.14 -15.32 -2.42
N PHE A 75 -1.05 -15.82 -2.99
CA PHE A 75 0.27 -15.19 -2.95
C PHE A 75 0.68 -14.72 -4.34
N ARG A 76 0.99 -13.43 -4.47
CA ARG A 76 1.49 -12.89 -5.74
C ARG A 76 2.97 -13.23 -5.92
N THR A 77 3.30 -13.75 -7.10
CA THR A 77 4.69 -14.09 -7.48
C THR A 77 5.33 -13.06 -8.42
N ALA A 78 4.62 -11.98 -8.72
CA ALA A 78 5.11 -10.84 -9.47
C ALA A 78 4.94 -9.57 -8.64
N MET A 79 5.92 -8.67 -8.74
CA MET A 79 5.87 -7.36 -8.10
C MET A 79 5.17 -6.34 -8.99
N THR A 80 4.54 -5.34 -8.37
CA THR A 80 4.19 -4.11 -9.08
C THR A 80 5.48 -3.45 -9.57
N ASP A 81 5.52 -3.03 -10.84
CA ASP A 81 6.66 -2.31 -11.41
C ASP A 81 6.27 -0.85 -11.74
N PRO A 82 6.59 0.11 -10.85
CA PRO A 82 6.21 1.52 -11.05
C PRO A 82 6.88 2.13 -12.30
N TYR A 83 8.01 1.58 -12.73
CA TYR A 83 8.72 2.05 -13.92
C TYR A 83 7.96 1.68 -15.20
N LYS A 84 7.47 0.44 -15.29
CA LYS A 84 6.63 0.00 -16.42
C LYS A 84 5.29 0.73 -16.45
N THR A 85 4.67 0.97 -15.30
CA THR A 85 3.43 1.76 -15.19
C THR A 85 3.61 3.16 -15.79
N PHE A 86 4.76 3.80 -15.53
CA PHE A 86 5.07 5.11 -16.08
C PHE A 86 5.36 5.08 -17.59
N GLU A 87 6.21 4.17 -18.05
CA GLU A 87 6.51 4.00 -19.48
C GLU A 87 5.26 3.69 -20.29
N MET A 88 4.36 2.87 -19.76
CA MET A 88 3.10 2.53 -20.42
C MET A 88 2.21 3.76 -20.60
N LEU A 89 2.05 4.59 -19.58
CA LEU A 89 1.28 5.83 -19.71
C LEU A 89 1.88 6.74 -20.79
N ALA A 90 3.19 6.95 -20.73
CA ALA A 90 3.92 7.80 -21.66
C ALA A 90 3.82 7.30 -23.10
N GLU A 91 3.98 6.00 -23.32
CA GLU A 91 3.79 5.36 -24.62
C GLU A 91 2.36 5.54 -25.15
N ASN A 92 1.35 5.45 -24.28
CA ASN A 92 -0.04 5.66 -24.70
C ASN A 92 -0.33 7.12 -25.04
N LEU A 93 0.31 8.10 -24.38
CA LEU A 93 0.23 9.51 -24.79
C LEU A 93 0.77 9.71 -26.21
N ASP A 94 1.92 9.09 -26.53
CA ASP A 94 2.51 9.13 -27.87
C ASP A 94 1.57 8.49 -28.92
N LYS A 95 1.02 7.30 -28.61
CA LYS A 95 0.13 6.56 -29.52
C LYS A 95 -1.14 7.32 -29.87
N VAL A 96 -1.71 8.05 -28.92
CA VAL A 96 -2.90 8.88 -29.18
C VAL A 96 -2.55 10.19 -29.88
N GLY A 97 -1.26 10.46 -30.18
CA GLY A 97 -0.83 11.57 -31.02
C GLY A 97 -0.43 12.84 -30.28
N TYR A 98 -0.31 12.82 -28.95
CA TYR A 98 0.31 13.94 -28.23
C TYR A 98 1.80 14.00 -28.54
N LYS A 99 2.36 15.22 -28.56
CA LYS A 99 3.76 15.47 -28.90
C LYS A 99 4.46 16.17 -27.76
N ILE A 100 5.54 15.57 -27.28
CA ILE A 100 6.38 16.17 -26.22
C ILE A 100 7.03 17.49 -26.67
N GLU A 101 7.32 17.63 -27.97
CA GLU A 101 7.89 18.84 -28.57
C GLU A 101 6.93 20.04 -28.50
N ASP A 102 5.64 19.80 -28.40
CA ASP A 102 4.61 20.84 -28.24
C ASP A 102 4.31 21.13 -26.74
N HIS A 103 4.87 20.33 -25.82
CA HIS A 103 4.58 20.40 -24.39
C HIS A 103 5.63 21.23 -23.65
N ALA A 104 5.30 22.49 -23.34
CA ALA A 104 6.25 23.48 -22.81
C ALA A 104 7.14 23.02 -21.64
N PRO A 105 6.64 22.27 -20.64
CA PRO A 105 7.48 21.76 -19.55
C PRO A 105 8.63 20.83 -19.99
N LEU A 106 8.48 20.15 -21.13
CA LEU A 106 9.42 19.12 -21.59
C LEU A 106 10.03 19.39 -22.98
N LYS A 107 9.49 20.32 -23.77
CA LYS A 107 9.90 20.56 -25.17
C LYS A 107 11.40 20.85 -25.33
N ASP A 108 12.00 21.55 -24.37
CA ASP A 108 13.41 21.98 -24.44
C ASP A 108 14.37 20.95 -23.81
N LYS A 109 13.85 19.79 -23.38
CA LYS A 109 14.65 18.71 -22.79
C LYS A 109 15.28 17.78 -23.84
N GLY A 110 14.98 17.96 -25.13
CA GLY A 110 15.63 17.26 -26.25
C GLY A 110 15.10 15.85 -26.55
N TYR A 111 13.97 15.45 -25.96
CA TYR A 111 13.32 14.17 -26.21
C TYR A 111 12.28 14.27 -27.33
N LYS A 112 12.13 13.22 -28.15
CA LYS A 112 11.19 13.19 -29.28
C LYS A 112 9.81 12.65 -28.91
N THR A 113 9.74 11.82 -27.87
CA THR A 113 8.48 11.21 -27.40
C THR A 113 8.39 11.23 -25.88
N PHE A 114 7.17 11.14 -25.35
CA PHE A 114 6.96 10.98 -23.91
C PHE A 114 7.58 9.68 -23.40
N LYS A 115 7.50 8.59 -24.17
CA LYS A 115 8.14 7.32 -23.82
C LYS A 115 9.65 7.46 -23.66
N GLU A 116 10.33 8.15 -24.56
CA GLU A 116 11.77 8.38 -24.50
C GLU A 116 12.16 9.14 -23.22
N TYR A 117 11.40 10.20 -22.89
CA TYR A 117 11.55 10.92 -21.64
C TYR A 117 11.33 10.02 -20.42
N ALA A 118 10.24 9.24 -20.40
CA ALA A 118 9.91 8.36 -19.28
C ALA A 118 11.00 7.29 -19.05
N GLN A 119 11.56 6.72 -20.11
CA GLN A 119 12.68 5.77 -20.03
C GLN A 119 13.94 6.42 -19.45
N ALA A 120 14.27 7.64 -19.89
CA ALA A 120 15.42 8.38 -19.36
C ALA A 120 15.23 8.73 -17.86
N VAL A 121 14.03 9.15 -17.46
CA VAL A 121 13.68 9.39 -16.05
C VAL A 121 13.77 8.09 -15.25
N ASN A 122 13.20 7.00 -15.73
CA ASN A 122 13.23 5.71 -15.03
C ASN A 122 14.66 5.22 -14.79
N THR A 123 15.57 5.39 -15.77
CA THR A 123 16.99 5.08 -15.56
C THR A 123 17.56 5.87 -14.39
N LYS A 124 17.34 7.19 -14.35
CA LYS A 124 17.80 8.04 -13.24
C LYS A 124 17.18 7.65 -11.89
N ILE A 125 15.88 7.36 -11.85
CA ILE A 125 15.21 6.92 -10.61
C ILE A 125 15.83 5.61 -10.13
N LYS A 126 16.02 4.64 -11.02
CA LYS A 126 16.64 3.34 -10.70
C LYS A 126 18.06 3.53 -10.17
N ASP A 127 18.86 4.40 -10.78
CA ASP A 127 20.22 4.72 -10.33
C ASP A 127 20.22 5.39 -8.96
N TYR A 128 19.25 6.28 -8.70
CA TYR A 128 19.08 6.90 -7.40
C TYR A 128 18.65 5.90 -6.31
N VAL A 129 17.68 5.02 -6.59
CA VAL A 129 17.26 3.94 -5.69
C VAL A 129 18.47 3.06 -5.34
N LYS A 130 19.27 2.67 -6.34
CA LYS A 130 20.51 1.90 -6.14
C LYS A 130 21.53 2.65 -5.30
N ALA A 131 21.68 3.96 -5.49
CA ALA A 131 22.59 4.78 -4.71
C ALA A 131 22.16 4.83 -3.24
N VAL A 132 20.87 5.08 -2.97
CA VAL A 132 20.30 5.07 -1.61
C VAL A 132 20.44 3.69 -0.96
N ALA A 133 20.14 2.62 -1.70
CA ALA A 133 20.28 1.25 -1.22
C ALA A 133 21.73 0.88 -0.86
N ASN A 134 22.71 1.61 -1.38
CA ASN A 134 24.13 1.41 -1.11
C ASN A 134 24.73 2.43 -0.13
N LEU A 135 23.92 3.34 0.42
CA LEU A 135 24.35 4.15 1.57
C LEU A 135 24.70 3.24 2.76
N PRO A 136 25.70 3.62 3.58
CA PRO A 136 26.23 2.75 4.64
C PRO A 136 25.15 2.17 5.54
N ARG A 137 24.18 2.99 5.97
CA ARG A 137 23.09 2.56 6.84
C ARG A 137 22.17 1.52 6.20
N ILE A 138 21.72 1.73 4.97
CA ILE A 138 20.82 0.77 4.30
C ILE A 138 21.56 -0.53 3.99
N LYS A 139 22.82 -0.43 3.57
CA LYS A 139 23.68 -1.60 3.34
C LYS A 139 23.90 -2.41 4.62
N GLU A 140 24.10 -1.75 5.76
CA GLU A 140 24.19 -2.39 7.08
C GLU A 140 22.91 -3.17 7.40
N LEU A 141 21.73 -2.54 7.26
CA LEU A 141 20.44 -3.20 7.49
C LEU A 141 20.24 -4.42 6.59
N ARG A 142 20.53 -4.28 5.30
CA ARG A 142 20.49 -5.41 4.35
C ARG A 142 21.43 -6.55 4.79
N ASN A 143 22.67 -6.23 5.17
CA ASN A 143 23.65 -7.23 5.61
C ASN A 143 23.27 -7.93 6.93
N LYS A 144 22.45 -7.28 7.77
CA LYS A 144 21.87 -7.85 8.99
C LYS A 144 20.60 -8.68 8.73
N ASN A 145 20.24 -8.87 7.46
CA ASN A 145 18.98 -9.47 7.02
C ASN A 145 17.75 -8.80 7.67
N THR A 146 17.79 -7.48 7.85
CA THR A 146 16.72 -6.73 8.52
C THR A 146 15.36 -7.02 7.89
N THR A 147 14.39 -7.40 8.72
CA THR A 147 13.01 -7.67 8.31
C THR A 147 12.10 -6.47 8.50
N VAL A 148 11.25 -6.25 7.51
CA VAL A 148 10.29 -5.14 7.51
C VAL A 148 8.90 -5.70 7.26
N LEU A 149 7.92 -5.23 8.04
CA LEU A 149 6.50 -5.41 7.78
C LEU A 149 5.85 -4.06 7.48
N TYR A 150 4.86 -4.10 6.60
CA TYR A 150 4.02 -2.95 6.27
C TYR A 150 2.60 -3.26 6.74
N ALA A 151 2.19 -2.67 7.86
CA ALA A 151 0.84 -2.76 8.38
C ALA A 151 -0.01 -1.62 7.82
N GLU A 152 -1.27 -1.88 7.47
CA GLU A 152 -2.21 -0.89 6.99
C GLU A 152 -3.51 -0.94 7.78
N THR A 153 -4.00 0.24 8.16
CA THR A 153 -5.34 0.41 8.73
C THR A 153 -6.24 1.21 7.81
N THR A 154 -7.49 0.77 7.69
CA THR A 154 -8.57 1.48 6.99
C THR A 154 -9.47 2.24 7.95
N GLN A 155 -9.18 2.20 9.26
CA GLN A 155 -10.03 2.77 10.29
C GLN A 155 -9.94 4.29 10.36
N GLY A 156 -11.02 4.89 10.85
CA GLY A 156 -10.99 6.28 11.29
C GLY A 156 -10.31 6.41 12.64
N LEU A 157 -9.24 7.21 12.71
CA LEU A 157 -8.35 7.31 13.87
C LEU A 157 -8.47 8.67 14.56
N ASN A 158 -8.25 8.70 15.87
CA ASN A 158 -8.27 9.91 16.70
C ASN A 158 -7.06 9.90 17.64
N ALA A 159 -6.44 11.05 17.87
CA ALA A 159 -5.31 11.22 18.79
C ALA A 159 -5.66 11.03 20.29
N SER A 160 -6.86 10.56 20.61
CA SER A 160 -7.28 10.17 21.96
C SER A 160 -7.79 8.73 22.06
N ASP A 161 -7.85 7.98 20.97
CA ASP A 161 -8.48 6.66 20.91
C ASP A 161 -7.50 5.58 20.44
N ALA A 162 -6.90 4.90 21.41
CA ALA A 162 -5.96 3.83 21.15
C ALA A 162 -6.65 2.55 20.66
N SER A 163 -7.96 2.39 20.87
CA SER A 163 -8.71 1.13 20.66
C SER A 163 -8.77 0.65 19.22
N LYS A 164 -8.34 1.50 18.28
CA LYS A 164 -8.34 1.21 16.84
C LYS A 164 -6.94 0.94 16.30
N LEU A 165 -5.89 1.10 17.09
CA LEU A 165 -4.52 0.92 16.63
C LEU A 165 -4.17 -0.54 16.34
N ASP A 166 -4.91 -1.50 16.92
CA ASP A 166 -4.79 -2.93 16.65
C ASP A 166 -5.61 -3.41 15.43
N LEU A 167 -6.36 -2.51 14.79
CA LEU A 167 -7.20 -2.80 13.64
C LEU A 167 -6.43 -2.57 12.33
N TYR A 168 -5.53 -3.50 12.01
CA TYR A 168 -4.72 -3.47 10.79
C TYR A 168 -4.59 -4.85 10.14
N TYR A 169 -4.11 -4.86 8.90
CA TYR A 169 -3.65 -6.05 8.18
C TYR A 169 -2.26 -5.77 7.60
N TYR A 170 -1.55 -6.79 7.09
CA TYR A 170 -0.25 -6.56 6.44
C TYR A 170 -0.37 -6.50 4.94
N GLN A 171 0.56 -5.81 4.30
CA GLN A 171 0.71 -5.86 2.86
C GLN A 171 1.75 -6.90 2.44
N GLN A 172 1.51 -7.55 1.31
CA GLN A 172 2.44 -8.46 0.68
C GLN A 172 3.68 -7.71 0.15
N PRO A 173 4.85 -8.36 0.15
CA PRO A 173 6.08 -7.74 -0.32
C PRO A 173 6.05 -7.36 -1.82
N THR A 174 5.20 -8.02 -2.61
CA THR A 174 5.00 -7.73 -4.03
C THR A 174 4.46 -6.33 -4.33
N LEU A 175 3.91 -5.67 -3.31
CA LEU A 175 3.40 -4.31 -3.42
C LEU A 175 4.49 -3.23 -3.22
N PHE A 176 5.59 -3.57 -2.55
CA PHE A 176 6.65 -2.63 -2.18
C PHE A 176 8.01 -3.08 -2.74
N PRO A 177 8.19 -3.06 -4.07
CA PRO A 177 9.47 -3.43 -4.69
C PRO A 177 10.63 -2.61 -4.13
N ILE A 178 10.39 -1.34 -3.77
CA ILE A 178 11.42 -0.45 -3.23
C ILE A 178 11.97 -0.94 -1.87
N LEU A 179 11.19 -1.65 -1.06
CA LEU A 179 11.68 -2.22 0.21
C LEU A 179 12.39 -3.55 -0.02
N TYR A 180 11.78 -4.44 -0.80
CA TYR A 180 12.12 -5.86 -0.80
C TYR A 180 12.96 -6.33 -2.00
N ALA A 181 12.97 -5.59 -3.11
CA ALA A 181 13.73 -5.98 -4.29
C ALA A 181 15.23 -5.80 -4.06
N ASN A 182 16.02 -6.70 -4.66
CA ASN A 182 17.48 -6.58 -4.63
C ASN A 182 17.91 -5.28 -5.37
N PRO A 183 18.88 -4.53 -4.82
CA PRO A 183 19.40 -3.31 -5.47
C PRO A 183 19.84 -3.53 -6.93
N ASP A 184 20.35 -4.71 -7.26
CA ASP A 184 20.89 -5.01 -8.59
C ASP A 184 19.85 -5.59 -9.56
N SER A 185 18.59 -5.74 -9.12
CA SER A 185 17.51 -6.23 -9.96
C SER A 185 17.03 -5.18 -10.99
N PRO A 186 16.31 -5.59 -12.07
CA PRO A 186 15.73 -4.67 -13.04
C PRO A 186 14.74 -3.65 -12.44
N THR A 187 14.15 -3.99 -11.30
CA THR A 187 13.22 -3.18 -10.50
C THR A 187 13.85 -2.99 -9.11
N PRO A 188 14.88 -2.13 -8.98
CA PRO A 188 15.73 -2.07 -7.79
C PRO A 188 14.98 -1.61 -6.55
N GLY A 189 15.46 -2.06 -5.38
CA GLY A 189 14.99 -1.67 -4.06
C GLY A 189 16.11 -1.73 -3.02
N PHE A 190 15.77 -1.61 -1.74
CA PHE A 190 16.73 -1.62 -0.62
C PHE A 190 17.30 -3.01 -0.34
N GLY A 191 16.58 -4.07 -0.73
CA GLY A 191 16.95 -5.46 -0.47
C GLY A 191 16.73 -5.89 0.97
N LEU A 192 15.79 -5.26 1.68
CA LEU A 192 15.36 -5.71 3.01
C LEU A 192 14.46 -6.95 2.86
N HIS A 193 14.27 -7.71 3.94
CA HIS A 193 13.53 -8.97 3.87
C HIS A 193 12.12 -8.85 4.39
N PHE A 194 11.23 -9.63 3.79
CA PHE A 194 9.94 -9.92 4.41
C PHE A 194 10.14 -11.07 5.41
N PRO A 195 9.62 -10.98 6.65
CA PRO A 195 9.80 -12.04 7.63
C PRO A 195 8.98 -13.29 7.27
N LYS A 196 9.55 -14.46 7.55
CA LYS A 196 8.80 -15.72 7.54
C LYS A 196 7.82 -15.73 8.72
N PRO A 197 6.54 -16.08 8.51
CA PRO A 197 5.62 -16.30 9.63
C PRO A 197 6.11 -17.43 10.55
N ASN A 198 5.91 -17.26 11.85
CA ASN A 198 6.17 -18.27 12.88
C ASN A 198 5.25 -19.48 12.80
N SER A 199 4.07 -19.31 12.17
CA SER A 199 3.03 -20.31 12.10
C SER A 199 2.41 -20.30 10.71
N HIS A 200 2.24 -21.49 10.14
CA HIS A 200 1.49 -21.70 8.89
C HIS A 200 0.03 -21.24 8.99
N ASN A 201 -0.51 -21.02 10.20
CA ASN A 201 -1.85 -20.46 10.37
C ASN A 201 -1.99 -19.03 9.84
N ALA A 202 -0.89 -18.32 9.60
CA ALA A 202 -0.91 -17.00 8.95
C ALA A 202 -0.94 -17.11 7.40
N ASP A 203 -0.48 -18.23 6.83
CA ASP A 203 -0.43 -18.44 5.38
C ASP A 203 -1.83 -18.36 4.74
N LYS A 204 -2.87 -18.77 5.50
CA LYS A 204 -4.27 -18.71 5.05
C LYS A 204 -4.83 -17.32 4.81
N TRP A 205 -4.14 -16.30 5.31
CA TRP A 205 -4.62 -14.93 5.23
C TRP A 205 -3.96 -14.13 4.09
N PHE A 206 -2.96 -14.67 3.40
CA PHE A 206 -2.44 -14.04 2.19
C PHE A 206 -3.57 -13.96 1.16
N ASP A 207 -3.90 -12.79 0.61
CA ASP A 207 -5.06 -12.63 -0.26
C ASP A 207 -4.74 -12.00 -1.62
N SER A 208 -5.73 -11.98 -2.51
CA SER A 208 -5.57 -11.49 -3.89
C SER A 208 -5.44 -9.97 -4.00
N TRP A 209 -5.68 -9.22 -2.93
CA TRP A 209 -5.65 -7.75 -2.88
C TRP A 209 -4.28 -7.21 -2.51
N TYR A 210 -3.22 -7.99 -2.67
CA TYR A 210 -1.88 -7.69 -2.16
C TYR A 210 -1.83 -7.62 -0.63
N GLY A 211 -2.89 -8.02 0.08
CA GLY A 211 -2.95 -8.02 1.53
C GLY A 211 -2.64 -9.38 2.15
N ILE A 212 -2.46 -9.36 3.46
CA ILE A 212 -2.44 -10.52 4.34
C ILE A 212 -3.48 -10.21 5.43
N GLY A 213 -4.71 -10.68 5.21
CA GLY A 213 -5.89 -10.44 6.04
C GLY A 213 -6.77 -9.27 5.56
N ALA A 214 -6.48 -8.64 4.42
CA ALA A 214 -7.26 -7.52 3.90
C ALA A 214 -8.69 -7.94 3.52
N ALA A 215 -8.83 -9.12 2.91
CA ALA A 215 -10.14 -9.69 2.60
C ALA A 215 -11.01 -9.87 3.87
N GLN A 216 -10.41 -10.32 4.97
CA GLN A 216 -11.13 -10.53 6.23
C GLN A 216 -11.41 -9.25 7.01
N ASN A 217 -10.50 -8.28 6.92
CA ASN A 217 -10.74 -6.96 7.44
C ASN A 217 -11.97 -6.29 6.81
N ASN A 218 -12.28 -6.63 5.55
CA ASN A 218 -13.44 -6.11 4.82
C ASN A 218 -14.72 -6.96 4.95
N SER A 219 -14.65 -8.20 5.47
CA SER A 219 -15.78 -9.15 5.54
C SER A 219 -16.52 -9.19 6.88
N ALA A 220 -16.06 -8.42 7.88
CA ALA A 220 -16.69 -8.15 9.19
C ALA A 220 -17.11 -9.36 10.07
N THR A 221 -16.69 -10.59 9.76
CA THR A 221 -17.37 -11.79 10.29
C THR A 221 -16.59 -12.62 11.31
N ASP A 222 -15.32 -12.30 11.62
CA ASP A 222 -14.58 -12.92 12.74
C ASP A 222 -13.36 -12.07 13.12
N ASN A 223 -12.95 -12.07 14.39
CA ASN A 223 -11.71 -11.44 14.88
C ASN A 223 -10.54 -12.43 15.03
N THR A 224 -10.76 -13.74 14.91
CA THR A 224 -9.69 -14.76 15.07
C THR A 224 -8.54 -14.59 14.08
N TRP A 225 -8.80 -14.04 12.90
CA TRP A 225 -7.74 -13.75 11.90
C TRP A 225 -6.72 -12.74 12.42
N ARG A 226 -7.14 -11.74 13.20
CA ARG A 226 -6.24 -10.72 13.77
C ARG A 226 -5.29 -11.35 14.78
N THR A 227 -5.82 -12.16 15.68
CA THR A 227 -5.02 -12.94 16.63
C THR A 227 -4.03 -13.84 15.89
N GLY A 228 -4.49 -14.54 14.84
CA GLY A 228 -3.63 -15.40 14.03
C GLY A 228 -2.53 -14.66 13.27
N LEU A 229 -2.79 -13.46 12.75
CA LEU A 229 -1.76 -12.61 12.12
C LEU A 229 -0.75 -12.12 13.15
N TYR A 230 -1.23 -11.61 14.29
CA TYR A 230 -0.37 -11.18 15.39
C TYR A 230 0.55 -12.33 15.85
N GLU A 231 -0.01 -13.50 16.18
CA GLU A 231 0.77 -14.66 16.62
C GLU A 231 1.72 -15.15 15.54
N GLY A 232 1.27 -15.13 14.28
CA GLY A 232 2.07 -15.51 13.11
C GLY A 232 3.29 -14.62 12.88
N PHE A 233 3.22 -13.33 13.22
CA PHE A 233 4.32 -12.38 12.99
C PHE A 233 4.98 -11.85 14.29
N SER A 234 4.59 -12.36 15.45
CA SER A 234 5.18 -11.97 16.73
C SER A 234 6.70 -12.20 16.75
N GLY A 235 7.47 -11.14 16.99
CA GLY A 235 8.92 -11.16 17.06
C GLY A 235 9.64 -11.49 15.75
N THR A 236 9.00 -11.34 14.59
CA THR A 236 9.60 -11.67 13.29
C THR A 236 10.14 -10.46 12.55
N ALA A 237 9.66 -9.25 12.85
CA ALA A 237 10.07 -8.00 12.18
C ALA A 237 11.11 -7.22 13.01
N ASP A 238 12.04 -6.54 12.33
CA ASP A 238 12.89 -5.50 12.95
C ASP A 238 12.23 -4.12 12.88
N TYR A 239 11.44 -3.87 11.83
CA TYR A 239 10.65 -2.64 11.67
C TYR A 239 9.23 -2.96 11.22
N VAL A 240 8.27 -2.21 11.75
CA VAL A 240 6.87 -2.21 11.30
C VAL A 240 6.51 -0.80 10.87
N PHE A 241 6.27 -0.61 9.57
CA PHE A 241 5.67 0.63 9.08
C PHE A 241 4.16 0.53 9.25
N TYR A 242 3.60 1.38 10.11
CA TYR A 242 2.17 1.45 10.38
C TYR A 242 1.54 2.54 9.53
N ASN A 243 0.88 2.14 8.45
CA ASN A 243 0.25 3.03 7.50
C ASN A 243 -1.17 3.39 7.93
N TYR A 244 -1.37 4.67 8.24
CA TYR A 244 -2.68 5.27 8.44
C TYR A 244 -2.99 6.23 7.29
N ASN A 245 -4.23 6.69 7.17
CA ASN A 245 -4.60 7.67 6.15
C ASN A 245 -5.02 8.97 6.81
N SER A 246 -4.29 10.07 6.61
CA SER A 246 -4.65 11.36 7.19
C SER A 246 -6.03 11.87 6.77
N ASN A 247 -6.57 11.45 5.64
CA ASN A 247 -7.95 11.74 5.25
C ASN A 247 -9.01 10.99 6.08
N ASN A 248 -8.61 9.99 6.87
CA ASN A 248 -9.46 9.24 7.79
C ASN A 248 -9.31 9.68 9.25
N LEU A 249 -8.48 10.69 9.55
CA LEU A 249 -8.41 11.25 10.90
C LEU A 249 -9.76 11.88 11.29
N LEU A 250 -10.17 11.66 12.54
CA LEU A 250 -11.47 12.04 13.08
C LEU A 250 -11.37 13.28 13.97
N GLY A 251 -12.45 14.05 14.00
CA GLY A 251 -12.51 15.32 14.73
C GLY A 251 -11.47 16.31 14.21
N ASP A 252 -10.86 17.05 15.12
CA ASP A 252 -9.83 18.06 14.80
C ASP A 252 -8.40 17.47 14.82
N THR A 253 -8.26 16.13 14.79
CA THR A 253 -6.96 15.46 14.85
C THR A 253 -6.11 15.81 13.62
N THR A 254 -4.98 16.48 13.84
CA THR A 254 -3.98 16.69 12.77
C THR A 254 -3.06 15.49 12.60
N LYS A 255 -2.30 15.48 11.49
CA LYS A 255 -1.26 14.48 11.23
C LYS A 255 -0.23 14.46 12.36
N GLU A 256 0.22 15.64 12.77
CA GLU A 256 1.21 15.84 13.83
C GLU A 256 0.68 15.37 15.19
N ASP A 257 -0.58 15.68 15.51
CA ASP A 257 -1.23 15.21 16.75
C ASP A 257 -1.31 13.69 16.78
N PHE A 258 -1.76 13.07 15.68
CA PHE A 258 -1.86 11.62 15.60
C PHE A 258 -0.50 10.93 15.71
N GLU A 259 0.53 11.40 15.00
CA GLU A 259 1.85 10.78 15.05
C GLU A 259 2.50 10.93 16.43
N LYS A 260 2.25 12.04 17.12
CA LYS A 260 2.67 12.22 18.51
C LYS A 260 1.95 11.22 19.43
N PHE A 261 0.63 11.17 19.36
CA PHE A 261 -0.20 10.21 20.11
C PHE A 261 0.21 8.76 19.85
N PHE A 262 0.46 8.40 18.59
CA PHE A 262 0.88 7.07 18.19
C PHE A 262 2.21 6.69 18.83
N LYS A 263 3.21 7.58 18.79
CA LYS A 263 4.51 7.34 19.42
C LYS A 263 4.40 7.19 20.94
N GLU A 264 3.59 8.03 21.58
CA GLU A 264 3.34 7.98 23.03
C GLU A 264 2.57 6.72 23.45
N SER A 265 1.70 6.20 22.58
CA SER A 265 0.92 4.98 22.83
C SER A 265 1.72 3.71 22.56
N ILE A 266 2.44 3.65 21.44
CA ILE A 266 3.16 2.47 20.98
C ILE A 266 4.53 2.32 21.65
N LYS A 267 5.19 3.40 22.08
CA LYS A 267 6.45 3.37 22.87
C LYS A 267 7.51 2.37 22.35
N ASN A 268 7.58 2.21 21.03
CA ASN A 268 8.53 1.37 20.34
C ASN A 268 8.96 2.11 19.06
N ASP A 269 10.23 2.50 18.98
CA ASP A 269 10.80 3.29 17.89
C ASP A 269 10.89 2.51 16.56
N LYS A 270 10.78 1.18 16.62
CA LYS A 270 10.72 0.30 15.45
C LYS A 270 9.35 0.19 14.82
N VAL A 271 8.31 0.66 15.50
CA VAL A 271 6.97 0.77 14.94
C VAL A 271 6.75 2.22 14.52
N ILE A 272 6.79 2.46 13.22
CA ILE A 272 6.91 3.80 12.65
C ILE A 272 5.60 4.17 11.95
N PRO A 273 4.89 5.23 12.38
CA PRO A 273 3.70 5.68 11.66
C PRO A 273 4.10 6.31 10.32
N VAL A 274 3.38 5.95 9.27
CA VAL A 274 3.51 6.48 7.91
C VAL A 274 2.13 6.87 7.40
N ASP A 275 2.04 7.96 6.63
CA ASP A 275 0.76 8.49 6.18
C ASP A 275 0.53 8.11 4.71
N PHE A 276 -0.56 7.41 4.43
CA PHE A 276 -0.98 6.99 3.10
C PHE A 276 -0.91 8.14 2.07
N GLN A 277 -1.32 9.34 2.48
CA GLN A 277 -1.36 10.52 1.59
C GLN A 277 0.02 10.98 1.15
N PHE A 278 1.08 10.52 1.81
CA PHE A 278 2.46 10.85 1.49
C PHE A 278 3.28 9.63 1.08
N ASP A 279 3.15 8.53 1.82
CA ASP A 279 4.04 7.38 1.81
C ASP A 279 3.51 6.18 1.01
N TYR A 280 2.19 6.02 0.87
CA TYR A 280 1.59 4.91 0.10
C TYR A 280 1.15 5.34 -1.30
N ALA A 281 0.69 6.59 -1.46
CA ALA A 281 0.43 7.17 -2.77
C ALA A 281 1.65 7.11 -3.71
N SER A 282 2.84 6.93 -3.12
CA SER A 282 4.14 6.92 -3.78
C SER A 282 4.60 5.61 -4.44
N ILE A 283 3.90 4.48 -4.29
CA ILE A 283 4.42 3.19 -4.78
C ILE A 283 4.12 2.91 -6.26
N TRP A 284 3.40 3.81 -6.94
CA TRP A 284 2.77 3.52 -8.24
C TRP A 284 3.41 4.24 -9.43
N GLY A 285 4.22 5.26 -9.19
CA GLY A 285 4.83 6.05 -10.24
C GLY A 285 6.14 6.72 -9.80
N PRO A 286 6.67 7.59 -10.66
CA PRO A 286 8.04 8.09 -10.55
C PRO A 286 8.25 9.11 -9.40
N VAL A 287 7.36 10.09 -9.23
CA VAL A 287 7.44 11.09 -8.14
C VAL A 287 7.29 10.40 -6.81
N GLY A 288 6.31 9.50 -6.76
CA GLY A 288 6.06 8.64 -5.65
C GLY A 288 7.32 7.88 -5.24
N THR A 289 7.91 7.13 -6.16
CA THR A 289 9.08 6.29 -5.89
C THR A 289 10.21 7.10 -5.26
N LEU A 290 10.49 8.30 -5.78
CA LEU A 290 11.51 9.20 -5.22
C LEU A 290 11.20 9.62 -3.79
N TYR A 291 9.95 9.99 -3.51
CA TYR A 291 9.54 10.35 -2.16
C TYR A 291 9.64 9.15 -1.20
N PHE A 292 9.16 7.98 -1.62
CA PHE A 292 9.22 6.74 -0.83
C PHE A 292 10.67 6.43 -0.45
N VAL A 293 11.58 6.45 -1.42
CA VAL A 293 13.01 6.18 -1.20
C VAL A 293 13.59 7.11 -0.14
N ASP A 294 13.39 8.42 -0.27
CA ASP A 294 13.96 9.40 0.68
C ASP A 294 13.34 9.26 2.08
N ALA A 295 12.02 9.17 2.14
CA ALA A 295 11.28 9.17 3.40
C ALA A 295 11.54 7.87 4.19
N TYR A 296 11.58 6.72 3.51
CA TYR A 296 11.86 5.44 4.17
C TYR A 296 13.32 5.30 4.55
N ALA A 297 14.26 5.75 3.70
CA ALA A 297 15.67 5.76 4.07
C ALA A 297 15.90 6.56 5.36
N LYS A 298 15.29 7.75 5.48
CA LYS A 298 15.36 8.57 6.71
C LYS A 298 14.76 7.85 7.91
N ARG A 299 13.60 7.22 7.77
CA ARG A 299 12.97 6.43 8.85
C ARG A 299 13.82 5.23 9.27
N LEU A 300 14.66 4.71 8.38
CA LEU A 300 15.62 3.64 8.65
C LEU A 300 16.97 4.17 9.17
N GLY A 301 17.09 5.48 9.40
CA GLY A 301 18.25 6.11 10.03
C GLY A 301 19.28 6.71 9.07
N VAL A 302 18.97 6.82 7.77
CA VAL A 302 19.81 7.58 6.84
C VAL A 302 19.68 9.07 7.14
N THR A 303 20.80 9.79 7.23
CA THR A 303 20.79 11.23 7.52
C THR A 303 20.55 12.04 6.24
N GLN A 304 20.14 13.31 6.39
CA GLN A 304 20.09 14.21 5.23
C GLN A 304 21.48 14.39 4.59
N ALA A 305 22.54 14.44 5.40
CA ALA A 305 23.91 14.55 4.90
C ALA A 305 24.29 13.37 3.99
N ASP A 306 23.89 12.14 4.35
CA ASP A 306 24.11 10.95 3.51
C ASP A 306 23.38 11.08 2.16
N LEU A 307 22.12 11.52 2.17
CA LEU A 307 21.36 11.74 0.93
C LEU A 307 21.96 12.86 0.08
N ASP A 308 22.48 13.91 0.71
CA ASP A 308 23.11 15.04 0.01
C ASP A 308 24.38 14.61 -0.75
N THR A 309 25.04 13.52 -0.34
CA THR A 309 26.21 12.96 -1.06
C THR A 309 25.87 12.34 -2.42
N ILE A 310 24.59 12.03 -2.65
CA ILE A 310 24.10 11.37 -3.88
C ILE A 310 22.96 12.14 -4.54
N LYS A 311 22.71 13.39 -4.13
CA LYS A 311 21.60 14.21 -4.62
C LYS A 311 21.69 14.51 -6.12
N ASP A 312 22.89 14.53 -6.69
CA ASP A 312 23.15 14.72 -8.12
C ASP A 312 22.56 13.59 -8.98
N LYS A 313 22.36 12.40 -8.40
CA LYS A 313 21.72 11.26 -9.05
C LYS A 313 20.20 11.34 -9.03
N LYS A 314 19.63 12.17 -8.14
CA LYS A 314 18.18 12.29 -8.00
C LYS A 314 17.62 13.04 -9.22
N PRO A 315 16.67 12.45 -9.97
CA PRO A 315 16.05 13.16 -11.08
C PRO A 315 15.24 14.36 -10.59
N GLU A 316 15.27 15.41 -11.39
CA GLU A 316 14.46 16.60 -11.19
C GLU A 316 12.98 16.29 -11.49
N ILE A 317 12.10 16.69 -10.59
CA ILE A 317 10.65 16.66 -10.82
C ILE A 317 10.24 18.01 -11.42
N PRO A 318 9.57 18.05 -12.59
CA PRO A 318 9.09 19.29 -13.16
C PRO A 318 8.21 20.08 -12.19
N GLN A 319 8.50 21.37 -12.01
CA GLN A 319 7.76 22.27 -11.11
C GLN A 319 6.65 23.06 -11.83
N THR A 320 6.51 22.88 -13.13
CA THR A 320 5.51 23.55 -13.95
C THR A 320 4.66 22.50 -14.65
N GLN A 321 3.36 22.54 -14.40
CA GLN A 321 2.38 21.74 -15.11
C GLN A 321 1.61 22.61 -16.09
N GLU A 322 1.52 22.16 -17.34
CA GLU A 322 0.78 22.82 -18.40
C GLU A 322 -0.24 21.87 -19.01
N TYR A 323 -1.31 22.45 -19.55
CA TYR A 323 -2.31 21.65 -20.26
C TYR A 323 -1.69 20.94 -21.46
N LEU A 324 -2.03 19.66 -21.62
CA LEU A 324 -1.64 18.90 -22.79
C LEU A 324 -2.72 19.04 -23.88
N ARG A 325 -2.30 19.41 -25.09
CA ARG A 325 -3.19 19.63 -26.25
C ARG A 325 -2.61 18.98 -27.50
N ILE A 326 -3.50 18.61 -28.41
CA ILE A 326 -3.13 18.35 -29.80
C ILE A 326 -3.04 19.69 -30.52
N LYS A 327 -2.02 19.86 -31.36
CA LYS A 327 -1.81 21.09 -32.12
C LYS A 327 -3.07 21.48 -32.91
N GLY A 328 -3.53 22.72 -32.71
CA GLY A 328 -4.72 23.26 -33.37
C GLY A 328 -6.06 22.76 -32.81
N SER A 329 -6.06 22.10 -31.64
CA SER A 329 -7.25 21.60 -30.98
C SER A 329 -7.43 22.24 -29.60
N ASP A 330 -8.68 22.56 -29.25
CA ASP A 330 -9.09 22.98 -27.90
C ASP A 330 -9.52 21.82 -27.01
N LYS A 331 -9.52 20.59 -27.56
CA LYS A 331 -9.95 19.39 -26.86
C LYS A 331 -9.06 19.08 -25.66
N LYS A 332 -9.70 18.55 -24.61
CA LYS A 332 -9.16 18.46 -23.25
C LYS A 332 -8.67 17.07 -22.87
N LEU A 333 -7.86 16.98 -21.81
CA LEU A 333 -7.41 15.73 -21.21
C LEU A 333 -8.06 15.52 -19.84
N ALA A 334 -8.69 14.37 -19.65
CA ALA A 334 -9.20 13.94 -18.34
C ALA A 334 -8.34 12.83 -17.74
N VAL A 335 -8.30 12.74 -16.40
CA VAL A 335 -7.59 11.72 -15.63
C VAL A 335 -8.51 11.06 -14.62
N HIS A 336 -8.71 9.75 -14.74
CA HIS A 336 -9.49 8.95 -13.80
C HIS A 336 -8.55 8.02 -13.05
N PHE A 337 -8.66 8.01 -11.73
CA PHE A 337 -7.77 7.34 -10.75
C PHE A 337 -6.72 8.30 -10.15
N TYR A 338 -6.76 8.44 -8.82
CA TYR A 338 -6.09 9.52 -8.09
C TYR A 338 -4.56 9.48 -8.13
N ASN A 339 -3.96 8.29 -8.25
CA ASN A 339 -2.52 8.13 -8.29
C ASN A 339 -1.91 8.46 -9.68
N LEU A 340 -2.73 8.73 -10.70
CA LEU A 340 -2.21 9.17 -12.00
C LEU A 340 -1.52 10.53 -11.91
N TRP A 341 -1.86 11.34 -10.91
CA TRP A 341 -1.12 12.57 -10.60
C TRP A 341 0.37 12.35 -10.38
N ASP A 342 0.79 11.18 -9.86
CA ASP A 342 2.22 10.81 -9.75
C ASP A 342 2.94 10.92 -11.10
N HIS A 343 2.28 10.39 -12.13
CA HIS A 343 2.81 10.35 -13.49
C HIS A 343 2.65 11.71 -14.18
N MET A 344 1.50 12.37 -14.01
CA MET A 344 1.23 13.68 -14.63
C MET A 344 2.20 14.73 -14.13
N VAL A 345 2.50 14.74 -12.83
CA VAL A 345 3.50 15.66 -12.25
C VAL A 345 4.86 15.42 -12.89
N MET A 346 5.32 14.18 -13.01
CA MET A 346 6.61 13.88 -13.65
C MET A 346 6.62 14.24 -15.14
N LEU A 347 5.48 14.19 -15.82
CA LEU A 347 5.38 14.59 -17.23
C LEU A 347 5.17 16.10 -17.41
N GLY A 348 5.01 16.88 -16.33
CA GLY A 348 4.65 18.29 -16.42
C GLY A 348 3.24 18.52 -16.95
N ILE A 349 2.34 17.55 -16.83
CA ILE A 349 0.99 17.64 -17.39
C ILE A 349 0.01 18.14 -16.32
N GLN A 350 -0.72 19.21 -16.64
CA GLN A 350 -1.93 19.62 -15.94
C GLN A 350 -3.14 18.99 -16.66
N PRO A 351 -3.87 18.04 -16.06
CA PRO A 351 -5.13 17.58 -16.63
C PRO A 351 -6.22 18.66 -16.50
N ASP A 352 -7.11 18.74 -17.48
CA ASP A 352 -8.29 19.62 -17.40
C ASP A 352 -9.27 19.14 -16.35
N TYR A 353 -9.45 17.82 -16.28
CA TYR A 353 -10.38 17.17 -15.36
C TYR A 353 -9.70 16.03 -14.63
N SER A 354 -10.02 15.86 -13.35
CA SER A 354 -9.51 14.73 -12.59
C SER A 354 -10.51 14.26 -11.52
N ASN A 355 -10.55 12.97 -11.23
CA ASN A 355 -11.28 12.50 -10.06
C ASN A 355 -10.58 12.94 -8.77
N LYS A 356 -11.38 13.29 -7.77
CA LYS A 356 -10.90 13.53 -6.40
C LYS A 356 -10.14 12.32 -5.88
N ASN A 357 -9.02 12.58 -5.22
CA ASN A 357 -8.31 11.61 -4.39
C ASN A 357 -9.15 11.05 -3.25
N SER A 358 -9.96 11.90 -2.61
CA SER A 358 -10.85 11.49 -1.53
C SER A 358 -12.09 12.38 -1.47
N LYS A 359 -13.20 11.82 -0.99
CA LYS A 359 -14.44 12.58 -0.70
C LYS A 359 -14.39 13.34 0.63
N LYS A 360 -13.40 13.05 1.47
CA LYS A 360 -13.27 13.58 2.84
C LYS A 360 -11.80 13.81 3.20
N GLY A 361 -11.58 14.54 4.29
CA GLY A 361 -10.24 14.84 4.79
C GLY A 361 -9.63 16.08 4.15
N ARG A 362 -8.34 16.31 4.40
CA ARG A 362 -7.60 17.48 3.92
C ARG A 362 -7.18 17.35 2.45
N TYR A 363 -6.72 16.17 2.06
CA TYR A 363 -6.13 15.89 0.75
C TYR A 363 -7.19 15.34 -0.20
N GLN A 364 -8.24 16.12 -0.48
CA GLN A 364 -9.39 15.66 -1.26
C GLN A 364 -9.11 15.64 -2.76
N LYS A 365 -8.40 16.64 -3.28
CA LYS A 365 -8.16 16.79 -4.72
C LYS A 365 -7.08 15.84 -5.21
N VAL A 366 -5.90 15.92 -4.61
CA VAL A 366 -4.74 15.06 -4.89
C VAL A 366 -4.17 14.52 -3.58
N ALA A 367 -3.35 13.47 -3.65
CA ALA A 367 -2.62 12.99 -2.47
C ALA A 367 -1.62 14.06 -1.98
N GLY A 368 -1.39 14.12 -0.66
CA GLY A 368 -0.59 15.16 -0.02
C GLY A 368 0.84 15.30 -0.55
N VAL A 369 1.49 14.20 -0.92
CA VAL A 369 2.83 14.24 -1.55
C VAL A 369 2.85 15.00 -2.87
N PHE A 370 1.74 15.03 -3.62
CA PHE A 370 1.68 15.67 -4.93
C PHE A 370 1.32 17.16 -4.86
N GLU A 371 0.68 17.62 -3.79
CA GLU A 371 0.28 19.04 -3.64
C GLU A 371 1.48 19.99 -3.77
N GLY A 372 2.63 19.60 -3.20
CA GLY A 372 3.85 20.41 -3.23
C GLY A 372 4.48 20.54 -4.63
N TYR A 373 4.09 19.70 -5.59
CA TYR A 373 4.63 19.72 -6.95
C TYR A 373 3.70 20.37 -7.97
N ILE A 374 2.46 20.67 -7.58
CA ILE A 374 1.44 21.22 -8.48
C ILE A 374 1.27 22.70 -8.19
N LYS A 375 1.67 23.53 -9.15
CA LYS A 375 1.66 24.99 -8.99
C LYS A 375 0.27 25.57 -8.74
N ASP A 376 -0.74 25.05 -9.42
CA ASP A 376 -2.11 25.57 -9.36
C ASP A 376 -3.15 24.47 -9.55
N LEU A 377 -3.62 23.91 -8.43
CA LEU A 377 -4.69 22.90 -8.41
C LEU A 377 -6.05 23.45 -8.87
N SER A 378 -6.24 24.77 -8.95
CA SER A 378 -7.51 25.35 -9.43
C SER A 378 -7.69 25.21 -10.94
N LYS A 379 -6.61 24.95 -11.68
CA LYS A 379 -6.62 24.69 -13.12
C LYS A 379 -7.23 23.34 -13.51
N THR A 380 -7.35 22.41 -12.57
CA THR A 380 -8.06 21.15 -12.81
C THR A 380 -9.43 21.20 -12.18
N ASP A 381 -10.44 20.83 -12.96
CA ASP A 381 -11.79 20.65 -12.46
C ASP A 381 -11.97 19.23 -11.91
N PHE A 382 -12.25 19.17 -10.60
CA PHE A 382 -12.43 17.92 -9.87
C PHE A 382 -13.89 17.50 -9.68
N GLU A 383 -14.84 18.34 -10.09
CA GLU A 383 -16.27 18.13 -9.89
C GLU A 383 -16.93 17.66 -11.19
N THR A 384 -16.53 18.22 -12.33
CA THR A 384 -17.22 17.98 -13.60
C THR A 384 -17.15 16.53 -14.06
N LEU A 385 -16.13 15.75 -13.71
CA LEU A 385 -16.02 14.32 -14.07
C LEU A 385 -15.81 13.40 -12.84
N ASP A 386 -16.26 13.85 -11.66
CA ASP A 386 -16.11 13.12 -10.39
C ASP A 386 -16.75 11.72 -10.40
N SER A 387 -17.82 11.57 -11.18
CA SER A 387 -18.47 10.33 -11.59
C SER A 387 -18.70 10.40 -13.10
N PRO A 388 -18.07 9.54 -13.90
CA PRO A 388 -18.23 9.58 -15.35
C PRO A 388 -19.65 9.18 -15.74
N ASP A 389 -20.36 10.11 -16.36
CA ASP A 389 -21.60 9.85 -17.08
C ASP A 389 -21.46 10.36 -18.53
N GLN A 390 -22.27 9.81 -19.45
CA GLN A 390 -22.11 10.09 -20.88
C GLN A 390 -22.35 11.57 -21.20
N ALA A 391 -23.26 12.25 -20.50
CA ALA A 391 -23.61 13.64 -20.78
C ALA A 391 -22.46 14.58 -20.37
N LYS A 392 -21.87 14.35 -19.19
CA LYS A 392 -20.69 15.05 -18.70
C LYS A 392 -19.48 14.82 -19.60
N ILE A 393 -19.22 13.56 -20.01
CA ILE A 393 -18.10 13.25 -20.93
C ILE A 393 -18.29 13.95 -22.28
N THR A 394 -19.51 13.97 -22.81
CA THR A 394 -19.83 14.67 -24.06
C THR A 394 -19.58 16.17 -23.92
N SER A 395 -20.06 16.77 -22.83
CA SER A 395 -19.95 18.21 -22.57
C SER A 395 -18.51 18.65 -22.25
N ALA A 396 -17.67 17.73 -21.79
CA ALA A 396 -16.30 18.03 -21.39
C ALA A 396 -15.35 18.30 -22.57
N ASN A 397 -15.77 18.07 -23.82
CA ASN A 397 -14.97 18.24 -25.04
C ASN A 397 -13.60 17.53 -24.95
N LEU A 398 -13.61 16.25 -24.58
CA LEU A 398 -12.38 15.49 -24.37
C LEU A 398 -11.74 15.06 -25.70
N TYR A 399 -10.41 15.12 -25.76
CA TYR A 399 -9.60 14.41 -26.74
C TYR A 399 -9.32 12.99 -26.24
N ALA A 400 -8.85 12.91 -24.99
CA ALA A 400 -8.41 11.68 -24.39
C ALA A 400 -8.77 11.60 -22.91
N TYR A 401 -8.86 10.36 -22.42
CA TYR A 401 -9.10 10.03 -21.03
C TYR A 401 -8.00 9.09 -20.54
N ALA A 402 -7.16 9.58 -19.63
CA ALA A 402 -6.13 8.79 -18.99
C ALA A 402 -6.69 8.04 -17.78
N THR A 403 -6.44 6.73 -17.69
CA THR A 403 -6.95 5.87 -16.62
C THR A 403 -6.16 4.57 -16.56
N ASN A 404 -6.39 3.74 -15.52
CA ASN A 404 -6.03 2.33 -15.62
C ASN A 404 -7.05 1.51 -16.43
N GLU A 405 -6.61 0.38 -16.97
CA GLU A 405 -7.43 -0.49 -17.84
C GLU A 405 -8.67 -1.04 -17.15
N SER A 406 -8.59 -1.40 -15.86
CA SER A 406 -9.73 -1.90 -15.09
C SER A 406 -10.86 -0.86 -15.01
N HIS A 407 -10.52 0.39 -14.70
CA HIS A 407 -11.50 1.48 -14.64
C HIS A 407 -11.95 1.93 -16.03
N TRP A 408 -11.08 1.84 -17.05
CA TRP A 408 -11.50 2.05 -18.43
C TRP A 408 -12.63 1.09 -18.79
N ASN A 409 -12.40 -0.22 -18.65
CA ASN A 409 -13.36 -1.24 -19.06
C ASN A 409 -14.66 -1.20 -18.24
N ARG A 410 -14.55 -0.96 -16.93
CA ARG A 410 -15.72 -0.97 -16.03
C ARG A 410 -16.54 0.31 -16.09
N THR A 411 -15.94 1.45 -16.42
CA THR A 411 -16.56 2.75 -16.14
C THR A 411 -16.56 3.69 -17.34
N ILE A 412 -15.47 3.79 -18.10
CA ILE A 412 -15.35 4.79 -19.18
C ILE A 412 -15.76 4.23 -20.54
N LYS A 413 -15.27 3.04 -20.90
CA LYS A 413 -15.54 2.35 -22.17
C LYS A 413 -17.05 2.27 -22.51
N PRO A 414 -17.96 2.03 -21.55
CA PRO A 414 -19.40 2.03 -21.84
C PRO A 414 -19.97 3.39 -22.28
N LEU A 415 -19.28 4.50 -21.99
CA LEU A 415 -19.78 5.87 -22.15
C LEU A 415 -19.21 6.61 -23.37
N VAL A 416 -18.19 6.05 -24.02
CA VAL A 416 -17.49 6.65 -25.16
C VAL A 416 -17.60 5.76 -26.39
N LYS A 417 -17.27 6.33 -27.55
CA LYS A 417 -17.10 5.56 -28.78
C LYS A 417 -15.73 4.89 -28.79
N VAL A 418 -15.70 3.60 -29.11
CA VAL A 418 -14.47 2.80 -29.28
C VAL A 418 -14.31 2.51 -30.77
N ASP A 419 -13.08 2.59 -31.27
CA ASP A 419 -12.77 2.32 -32.67
C ASP A 419 -13.30 0.92 -33.08
N GLY A 420 -14.17 0.88 -34.10
CA GLY A 420 -14.79 -0.35 -34.62
C GLY A 420 -16.24 -0.62 -34.20
N ASP A 421 -16.80 0.12 -33.24
CA ASP A 421 -18.20 -0.06 -32.81
C ASP A 421 -19.16 0.86 -33.60
N ALA A 422 -19.87 0.30 -34.58
CA ALA A 422 -20.84 1.04 -35.39
C ALA A 422 -22.10 1.49 -34.60
N ALA A 423 -22.43 0.84 -33.47
CA ALA A 423 -23.60 1.19 -32.65
C ALA A 423 -23.37 2.42 -31.75
N SER A 424 -22.17 3.00 -31.77
CA SER A 424 -21.71 4.02 -30.82
C SER A 424 -21.76 5.47 -31.35
N ALA A 425 -22.44 5.72 -32.48
CA ALA A 425 -22.44 7.04 -33.14
C ALA A 425 -22.98 8.20 -32.27
N SER A 426 -23.77 7.92 -31.23
CA SER A 426 -24.28 8.91 -30.26
C SER A 426 -23.34 9.18 -29.07
N LYS A 427 -22.21 8.46 -28.99
CA LYS A 427 -21.22 8.62 -27.92
C LYS A 427 -20.04 9.48 -28.40
N PRO A 428 -19.41 10.26 -27.51
CA PRO A 428 -18.25 11.07 -27.87
C PRO A 428 -17.05 10.17 -28.23
N ASP A 429 -16.31 10.57 -29.26
CA ASP A 429 -15.04 9.94 -29.64
C ASP A 429 -13.93 10.45 -28.73
N VAL A 430 -13.45 9.56 -27.85
CA VAL A 430 -12.45 9.86 -26.82
C VAL A 430 -11.40 8.76 -26.84
N LYS A 431 -10.12 9.13 -26.98
CA LYS A 431 -9.01 8.19 -26.96
C LYS A 431 -8.66 7.76 -25.53
N GLY A 432 -8.41 6.47 -25.33
CA GLY A 432 -7.93 5.96 -24.05
C GLY A 432 -6.41 6.13 -23.91
N VAL A 433 -5.95 6.68 -22.79
CA VAL A 433 -4.52 6.75 -22.44
C VAL A 433 -4.29 5.86 -21.21
N PHE A 434 -3.75 4.68 -21.45
CA PHE A 434 -3.73 3.65 -20.42
C PHE A 434 -2.43 3.64 -19.62
N THR A 435 -2.60 3.52 -18.30
CA THR A 435 -1.61 2.93 -17.40
C THR A 435 -2.19 1.66 -16.79
N GLN A 436 -1.44 0.90 -16.01
CA GLN A 436 -1.98 -0.25 -15.27
C GLN A 436 -1.40 -0.32 -13.87
N ARG A 437 -2.23 -0.81 -12.95
CA ARG A 437 -1.92 -0.88 -11.52
C ARG A 437 -2.12 -2.29 -11.00
N GLY A 438 -1.15 -3.19 -11.19
CA GLY A 438 -1.18 -4.53 -10.58
C GLY A 438 -2.43 -5.38 -10.84
N ASP A 439 -3.32 -4.88 -11.70
CA ASP A 439 -4.54 -5.52 -12.16
C ASP A 439 -4.18 -6.55 -13.21
N ASN A 440 -3.10 -6.30 -13.97
CA ASN A 440 -2.57 -7.25 -14.91
C ASN A 440 -1.04 -7.39 -15.01
N ASP A 441 -0.58 -8.29 -15.89
CA ASP A 441 0.83 -8.67 -15.99
C ASP A 441 1.71 -7.64 -16.72
N LEU A 442 1.16 -6.67 -17.49
CA LEU A 442 2.00 -5.82 -18.35
C LEU A 442 2.87 -4.85 -17.55
N THR A 443 2.39 -4.39 -16.39
CA THR A 443 3.13 -3.53 -15.47
C THR A 443 3.68 -4.28 -14.27
N THR A 444 3.74 -5.62 -14.35
CA THR A 444 4.37 -6.43 -13.32
C THR A 444 5.73 -6.92 -13.78
N SER A 445 6.60 -7.20 -12.82
CA SER A 445 7.90 -7.80 -13.08
C SER A 445 8.04 -9.10 -12.29
N PRO A 446 8.66 -10.14 -12.87
CA PRO A 446 8.96 -11.36 -12.14
C PRO A 446 9.71 -11.04 -10.86
N PHE A 447 9.32 -11.67 -9.75
CA PHE A 447 9.97 -11.44 -8.47
C PHE A 447 10.32 -12.75 -7.79
N THR A 448 11.58 -12.90 -7.42
CA THR A 448 11.99 -13.99 -6.53
C THR A 448 11.82 -13.53 -5.10
N GLN A 449 10.80 -14.04 -4.43
CA GLN A 449 10.56 -13.73 -3.03
C GLN A 449 11.42 -14.63 -2.13
N TYR A 450 12.05 -14.00 -1.14
CA TYR A 450 12.60 -14.70 0.01
C TYR A 450 11.88 -14.28 1.29
N PHE A 451 11.55 -15.26 2.12
CA PHE A 451 11.18 -15.02 3.52
C PHE A 451 12.38 -15.30 4.41
N TYR A 452 12.66 -14.36 5.31
CA TYR A 452 13.72 -14.53 6.31
C TYR A 452 13.15 -15.15 7.59
N ASP A 453 13.67 -16.32 7.95
CA ASP A 453 13.39 -16.97 9.23
C ASP A 453 14.39 -16.52 10.28
N ARG A 454 13.93 -15.69 11.20
CA ARG A 454 14.74 -15.16 12.29
C ARG A 454 15.18 -16.25 13.27
N LYS A 455 14.37 -17.30 13.49
CA LYS A 455 14.67 -18.35 14.47
C LYS A 455 15.82 -19.22 14.02
N THR A 456 15.88 -19.51 12.72
CA THR A 456 16.90 -20.37 12.14
C THR A 456 18.01 -19.61 11.43
N ASN A 457 17.90 -18.28 11.32
CA ASN A 457 18.79 -17.42 10.54
C ASN A 457 18.92 -17.90 9.08
N THR A 458 17.78 -18.09 8.40
CA THR A 458 17.73 -18.67 7.06
C THR A 458 16.85 -17.86 6.10
N LEU A 459 17.22 -17.88 4.82
CA LEU A 459 16.39 -17.37 3.74
C LEU A 459 15.71 -18.55 3.04
N HIS A 460 14.40 -18.45 2.87
CA HIS A 460 13.60 -19.42 2.14
C HIS A 460 13.02 -18.76 0.90
N LYS A 461 13.30 -19.33 -0.27
CA LYS A 461 12.59 -18.94 -1.48
C LYS A 461 11.12 -19.31 -1.33
N VAL A 462 10.20 -18.41 -1.62
CA VAL A 462 8.77 -18.66 -1.47
C VAL A 462 8.19 -19.23 -2.76
N VAL A 463 7.44 -20.32 -2.64
CA VAL A 463 6.73 -20.95 -3.75
C VAL A 463 5.28 -21.16 -3.34
N GLY A 464 4.35 -20.66 -4.16
CA GLY A 464 2.93 -20.96 -4.02
C GLY A 464 2.56 -22.24 -4.75
N LYS A 465 1.78 -23.14 -4.11
CA LYS A 465 1.17 -24.29 -4.78
C LYS A 465 -0.22 -23.91 -5.34
N PRO A 466 -0.54 -24.22 -6.62
CA PRO A 466 -1.89 -24.07 -7.13
C PRO A 466 -2.88 -25.01 -6.42
N SER A 467 -4.14 -24.61 -6.26
CA SER A 467 -5.19 -25.45 -5.65
C SER A 467 -5.41 -26.75 -6.42
N GLU A 468 -5.47 -27.89 -5.74
CA GLU A 468 -5.81 -29.21 -6.34
C GLU A 468 -7.34 -29.46 -6.45
N THR A 469 -8.20 -28.55 -6.00
CA THR A 469 -9.65 -28.82 -5.81
C THR A 469 -10.55 -28.54 -7.02
N GLY A 470 -10.00 -28.22 -8.20
CA GLY A 470 -10.79 -27.97 -9.41
C GLY A 470 -10.82 -29.14 -10.40
N LYS A 471 -11.66 -30.17 -10.18
CA LYS A 471 -12.05 -31.10 -11.27
C LYS A 471 -12.95 -30.38 -12.27
N GLY A 472 -12.33 -29.63 -13.18
CA GLY A 472 -12.94 -29.00 -14.35
C GLY A 472 -11.92 -28.97 -15.47
N LYS A 473 -12.22 -29.71 -16.54
CA LYS A 473 -11.49 -29.88 -17.81
C LYS A 473 -10.31 -28.91 -18.05
N GLY A 474 -9.13 -29.51 -18.19
CA GLY A 474 -7.91 -28.96 -18.80
C GLY A 474 -7.96 -27.50 -19.23
N LYS A 475 -7.47 -26.62 -18.36
CA LYS A 475 -6.75 -25.41 -18.72
C LYS A 475 -5.54 -25.33 -17.79
N LYS A 476 -4.32 -25.30 -18.36
CA LYS A 476 -3.18 -24.64 -17.69
C LYS A 476 -3.52 -23.15 -17.66
N PHE A 477 -3.16 -22.47 -16.56
CA PHE A 477 -3.63 -21.15 -16.10
C PHE A 477 -5.07 -21.19 -15.50
N VAL A 478 -5.62 -20.16 -14.84
CA VAL A 478 -6.67 -19.28 -15.44
C VAL A 478 -7.54 -18.65 -14.32
N ASN A 479 -8.06 -17.41 -14.37
CA ASN A 479 -7.88 -16.28 -15.28
C ASN A 479 -8.38 -14.96 -14.65
N TRP A 480 -7.70 -13.87 -15.00
CA TRP A 480 -8.27 -12.66 -15.60
C TRP A 480 -9.79 -12.60 -15.63
N GLY A 481 -10.33 -11.54 -14.99
CA GLY A 481 -11.73 -11.21 -15.10
C GLY A 481 -12.21 -11.24 -16.55
N ASP A 482 -13.46 -11.62 -16.70
CA ASP A 482 -14.20 -11.62 -17.95
C ASP A 482 -13.80 -10.42 -18.82
N GLN A 483 -13.13 -10.68 -19.95
CA GLN A 483 -13.27 -9.80 -21.09
C GLN A 483 -14.50 -10.29 -21.86
N PRO A 484 -15.63 -9.55 -21.84
CA PRO A 484 -16.72 -9.84 -22.75
C PRO A 484 -16.30 -9.52 -24.19
N ALA A 485 -16.79 -10.37 -25.08
CA ALA A 485 -16.47 -10.45 -26.49
C ALA A 485 -16.92 -9.25 -27.31
N SER A 486 -16.08 -8.87 -28.27
CA SER A 486 -16.43 -8.60 -29.69
C SER A 486 -15.14 -8.46 -30.49
#